data_AF-A0A1B6FE30-F1
#
_entry.id   AF-A0A1B6FE30-F1
#
_cell.length_a   1.000
_cell.length_b   1.000
_cell.length_c   1.000
_cell.angle_alpha   90.00
_cell.angle_beta   90.00
_cell.angle_gamma   90.00
#
_symmetry.space_group_name_H-M   'P 1'
#
loop_
_entity.id
_entity.type
_entity.pdbx_description
1 polymer ?
#
loop_
_entity_poly.entity_id
_entity_poly.type
_entity_poly.pdbx_seq_one_letter_code
_entity_poly.pdbx_strand_id
1 'polypeptide(L)'
;KDEISLANLHNKVYVFIDTSFNKHWIPPEMKEIYSVIGPLGSGAYGEVKLAQNKVNEKYVAIKKIQKREGKEGKTYNEVRILQNLKHPCVVTMEDVFDTSDSLYIVMEYVSGGELAKRIKEVTRLSDGEAKCIFYQLVLALQYLHLKRVAHRDLKPENVLLMSKSQNCNERLVKVSDFGLSKLIDTNTDLKTMCGTPVYTAPEILMTQGTGFYTHQVDVWSLGVMLFLCL
;
A
#
# COMPACT_ATOMS: atom_id res chain seq x y z
N LYS A 1 15.92 33.58 -8.71
CA LYS A 1 15.84 32.43 -7.77
C LYS A 1 15.51 33.07 -6.44
N ASP A 2 14.24 33.15 -6.11
CA ASP A 2 13.80 33.96 -4.97
C ASP A 2 13.60 33.03 -3.80
N GLU A 3 14.68 32.84 -3.05
CA GLU A 3 14.69 32.06 -1.83
C GLU A 3 14.51 33.04 -0.65
N ILE A 4 13.27 33.31 -0.27
CA ILE A 4 12.96 34.07 0.94
C ILE A 4 12.89 33.05 2.09
N SER A 5 14.02 32.78 2.73
CA SER A 5 14.06 32.00 3.98
C SER A 5 14.22 32.96 5.17
N LEU A 6 13.12 33.15 5.92
CA LEU A 6 13.09 33.86 7.21
C LEU A 6 12.92 32.87 8.38
N ALA A 7 13.53 31.70 8.29
CA ALA A 7 13.49 30.71 9.36
C ALA A 7 14.51 31.05 10.46
N ASN A 8 14.18 32.03 11.32
CA ASN A 8 14.83 32.19 12.61
C ASN A 8 14.25 31.16 13.61
N LEU A 9 15.06 30.72 14.57
CA LEU A 9 14.68 29.73 15.60
C LEU A 9 13.45 30.11 16.45
N HIS A 10 13.01 31.37 16.41
CA HIS A 10 11.89 31.89 17.20
C HIS A 10 10.64 32.16 16.35
N ASN A 11 10.73 31.99 15.03
CA ASN A 11 9.61 32.21 14.13
C ASN A 11 8.84 30.89 13.97
N LYS A 12 7.57 30.89 14.39
CA LYS A 12 6.64 29.81 14.09
C LYS A 12 6.14 29.99 12.67
N VAL A 13 6.49 29.06 11.78
CA VAL A 13 5.91 28.99 10.44
C VAL A 13 4.60 28.23 10.54
N TYR A 14 3.49 28.90 10.25
CA TYR A 14 2.19 28.29 10.12
C TYR A 14 1.96 27.99 8.63
N VAL A 15 1.86 26.71 8.29
CA VAL A 15 1.45 26.29 6.95
C VAL A 15 -0.06 26.13 6.96
N PHE A 16 -0.76 27.01 6.24
CA PHE A 16 -2.20 26.87 6.03
C PHE A 16 -2.44 25.91 4.85
N ILE A 17 -3.12 24.80 5.10
CA ILE A 17 -3.55 23.86 4.06
C ILE A 17 -5.03 24.08 3.83
N ASP A 18 -5.40 24.63 2.67
CA ASP A 18 -6.80 24.75 2.29
C ASP A 18 -7.36 23.37 1.94
N THR A 19 -8.21 22.85 2.82
CA THR A 19 -8.86 21.55 2.67
C THR A 19 -10.21 21.63 1.95
N SER A 20 -10.68 22.84 1.60
CA SER A 20 -12.02 23.07 1.05
C SER A 20 -12.29 22.28 -0.24
N PHE A 21 -11.31 22.19 -1.14
CA PHE A 21 -11.39 21.45 -2.40
C PHE A 21 -11.57 19.93 -2.21
N ASN A 22 -11.11 19.37 -1.10
CA ASN A 22 -11.21 17.94 -0.84
C ASN A 22 -12.40 17.56 0.04
N LYS A 23 -13.19 18.53 0.53
CA LYS A 23 -14.31 18.26 1.44
C LYS A 23 -15.38 17.37 0.83
N HIS A 24 -15.60 17.39 -0.48
CA HIS A 24 -16.62 16.54 -1.13
C HIS A 24 -16.11 15.13 -1.46
N TRP A 25 -14.83 14.85 -1.22
CA TRP A 25 -14.23 13.57 -1.58
C TRP A 25 -14.56 12.46 -0.58
N ILE A 26 -14.74 12.79 0.70
CA ILE A 26 -15.17 11.88 1.79
C ILE A 26 -16.63 12.12 2.21
N PRO A 27 -17.33 11.10 2.74
CA PRO A 27 -18.71 11.24 3.20
C PRO A 27 -18.84 12.13 4.45
N PRO A 28 -20.04 12.69 4.73
CA PRO A 28 -20.25 13.62 5.84
C PRO A 28 -19.79 13.10 7.20
N GLU A 29 -20.13 11.86 7.54
CA GLU A 29 -19.70 11.18 8.78
C GLU A 29 -18.18 11.16 8.96
N MET A 30 -17.45 10.99 7.87
CA MET A 30 -16.00 10.93 7.87
C MET A 30 -15.37 12.32 7.98
N LYS A 31 -16.07 13.40 7.57
CA LYS A 31 -15.59 14.78 7.71
C LYS A 31 -15.51 15.22 9.15
N GLU A 32 -16.34 14.67 10.04
CA GLU A 32 -16.26 14.99 11.47
C GLU A 32 -14.98 14.44 12.10
N ILE A 33 -14.41 13.37 11.52
CA ILE A 33 -13.26 12.65 12.06
C ILE A 33 -11.96 13.02 11.33
N TYR A 34 -11.99 13.24 10.01
CA TYR A 34 -10.80 13.40 9.17
C TYR A 34 -10.80 14.69 8.35
N SER A 35 -9.61 15.29 8.22
CA SER A 35 -9.31 16.39 7.31
C SER A 35 -8.45 15.88 6.16
N VAL A 36 -8.97 15.88 4.92
CA VAL A 36 -8.21 15.45 3.74
C VAL A 36 -7.21 16.52 3.33
N ILE A 37 -5.94 16.14 3.22
CA ILE A 37 -4.82 17.04 2.93
C ILE A 37 -4.52 17.06 1.42
N GLY A 38 -4.30 15.90 0.80
CA GLY A 38 -3.90 15.85 -0.60
C GLY A 38 -3.68 14.44 -1.14
N PRO A 39 -3.41 14.28 -2.44
CA PRO A 39 -3.19 12.99 -3.06
C PRO A 39 -1.88 12.35 -2.58
N LEU A 40 -1.92 11.04 -2.34
CA LEU A 40 -0.73 10.19 -2.17
C LEU A 40 -0.46 9.36 -3.42
N GLY A 41 -1.51 8.91 -4.10
CA GLY A 41 -1.41 8.13 -5.32
C GLY A 41 -2.77 7.91 -5.99
N SER A 42 -2.74 7.61 -7.28
CA SER A 42 -3.92 7.27 -8.08
C SER A 42 -3.58 6.10 -8.99
N GLY A 43 -4.29 4.98 -8.87
CA GLY A 43 -4.02 3.80 -9.69
C GLY A 43 -5.28 3.06 -10.12
N ALA A 44 -5.08 1.92 -10.78
CA ALA A 44 -6.17 1.06 -11.26
C ALA A 44 -7.10 0.57 -10.13
N TYR A 45 -6.63 0.61 -8.88
CA TYR A 45 -7.31 0.08 -7.70
C TYR A 45 -7.97 1.14 -6.81
N GLY A 46 -7.93 2.41 -7.22
CA GLY A 46 -8.56 3.51 -6.49
C GLY A 46 -7.65 4.73 -6.32
N GLU A 47 -8.24 5.78 -5.77
CA GLU A 47 -7.54 7.01 -5.41
C GLU A 47 -7.18 6.98 -3.92
N VAL A 48 -5.93 7.30 -3.59
CA VAL A 48 -5.43 7.35 -2.22
C VAL A 48 -5.05 8.78 -1.86
N LYS A 49 -5.58 9.27 -0.74
CA LYS A 49 -5.27 10.61 -0.21
C LYS A 49 -4.74 10.54 1.21
N LEU A 50 -3.82 11.46 1.51
CA LEU A 50 -3.38 11.76 2.86
C LEU A 50 -4.51 12.52 3.58
N ALA A 51 -4.79 12.14 4.81
CA ALA A 51 -5.65 12.88 5.70
C ALA A 51 -5.06 12.89 7.12
N GLN A 52 -5.63 13.74 7.96
CA GLN A 52 -5.31 13.83 9.37
C GLN A 52 -6.57 13.59 10.19
N ASN A 53 -6.49 12.71 11.19
CA ASN A 53 -7.53 12.56 12.18
C ASN A 53 -7.58 13.82 13.05
N LYS A 54 -8.76 14.42 13.19
CA LYS A 54 -8.98 15.69 13.88
C LYS A 54 -8.88 15.59 15.41
N VAL A 55 -9.02 14.38 15.96
CA VAL A 55 -9.04 14.14 17.41
C VAL A 55 -7.63 13.88 17.94
N ASN A 56 -6.89 12.98 17.30
CA ASN A 56 -5.56 12.56 17.76
C ASN A 56 -4.42 13.09 16.89
N GLU A 57 -4.73 13.94 15.90
CA GLU A 57 -3.78 14.58 14.98
C GLU A 57 -2.93 13.61 14.13
N LYS A 58 -3.26 12.31 14.16
CA LYS A 58 -2.52 11.27 13.45
C LYS A 58 -2.80 11.35 11.95
N TYR A 59 -1.74 11.26 11.15
CA TYR A 59 -1.85 11.12 9.70
C TYR A 59 -2.29 9.71 9.30
N VAL A 60 -3.17 9.63 8.31
CA VAL A 60 -3.72 8.39 7.75
C VAL A 60 -3.75 8.45 6.22
N ALA A 61 -3.72 7.28 5.58
CA ALA A 61 -3.97 7.15 4.15
C ALA A 61 -5.40 6.63 3.95
N ILE A 62 -6.19 7.31 3.11
CA ILE A 62 -7.56 6.90 2.78
C ILE A 62 -7.57 6.44 1.34
N LYS A 63 -7.95 5.19 1.09
CA LYS A 63 -8.20 4.64 -0.25
C LYS A 63 -9.69 4.65 -0.55
N LYS A 64 -10.09 5.31 -1.64
CA LYS A 64 -11.46 5.30 -2.16
C LYS A 64 -11.60 4.29 -3.28
N ILE A 65 -12.55 3.38 -3.14
CA ILE A 65 -12.91 2.37 -4.14
C ILE A 65 -14.37 2.59 -4.54
N GLN A 66 -14.62 2.90 -5.82
CA GLN A 66 -15.98 3.02 -6.33
C GLN A 66 -16.63 1.64 -6.46
N LYS A 67 -17.85 1.50 -5.97
CA LYS A 67 -18.68 0.31 -6.16
C LYS A 67 -19.12 0.27 -7.62
N ARG A 68 -18.99 -0.91 -8.24
CA ARG A 68 -19.50 -1.17 -9.59
C ARG A 68 -20.55 -2.25 -9.49
N GLU A 69 -21.69 -2.01 -10.14
CA GLU A 69 -22.79 -2.98 -10.21
C GLU A 69 -22.27 -4.35 -10.67
N GLY A 70 -22.68 -5.41 -9.96
CA GLY A 70 -22.27 -6.79 -10.25
C GLY A 70 -20.82 -7.14 -9.87
N LYS A 71 -20.05 -6.24 -9.24
CA LYS A 71 -18.68 -6.50 -8.75
C LYS A 71 -18.49 -6.28 -7.25
N GLU A 72 -19.58 -6.18 -6.50
CA GLU A 72 -19.61 -5.92 -5.05
C GLU A 72 -18.69 -6.87 -4.28
N GLY A 73 -18.71 -8.17 -4.59
CA GLY A 73 -17.84 -9.15 -3.93
C GLY A 73 -16.34 -8.87 -4.07
N LYS A 74 -15.90 -8.26 -5.18
CA LYS A 74 -14.50 -7.82 -5.36
C LYS A 74 -14.22 -6.53 -4.60
N THR A 75 -15.19 -5.62 -4.52
CA THR A 75 -15.05 -4.34 -3.81
C THR A 75 -14.79 -4.54 -2.32
N TYR A 76 -15.46 -5.49 -1.67
CA TYR A 76 -15.28 -5.77 -0.24
C TYR A 76 -14.13 -6.73 0.07
N ASN A 77 -13.53 -7.37 -0.93
CA ASN A 77 -12.49 -8.37 -0.72
C ASN A 77 -11.24 -7.77 -0.04
N GLU A 78 -10.83 -6.57 -0.45
CA GLU A 78 -9.68 -5.89 0.16
C GLU A 78 -9.90 -5.59 1.65
N VAL A 79 -11.09 -5.10 2.02
CA VAL A 79 -11.46 -4.87 3.43
C VAL A 79 -11.46 -6.16 4.23
N ARG A 80 -12.07 -7.23 3.70
CA ARG A 80 -12.12 -8.54 4.39
C ARG A 80 -10.73 -9.10 4.64
N ILE A 81 -9.81 -8.92 3.69
CA ILE A 81 -8.42 -9.33 3.85
C ILE A 81 -7.75 -8.47 4.92
N LEU A 82 -7.73 -7.14 4.73
CA LEU A 82 -7.03 -6.20 5.61
C LEU A 82 -7.52 -6.24 7.06
N GLN A 83 -8.82 -6.43 7.31
CA GLN A 83 -9.39 -6.58 8.65
C GLN A 83 -8.75 -7.70 9.47
N ASN A 84 -8.24 -8.74 8.82
CA ASN A 84 -7.68 -9.93 9.47
C ASN A 84 -6.14 -9.93 9.49
N LEU A 85 -5.50 -8.86 9.01
CA LEU A 85 -4.05 -8.73 8.95
C LEU A 85 -3.55 -7.79 10.04
N LYS A 86 -2.57 -8.27 10.80
CA LYS A 86 -1.85 -7.52 11.83
C LYS A 86 -0.41 -8.01 11.87
N HIS A 87 0.47 -7.27 11.21
CA HIS A 87 1.89 -7.59 11.13
C HIS A 87 2.70 -6.29 10.97
N PRO A 88 3.88 -6.15 11.62
CA PRO A 88 4.68 -4.93 11.54
C PRO A 88 5.03 -4.54 10.11
N CYS A 89 5.29 -5.51 9.23
CA CYS A 89 5.66 -5.27 7.84
C CYS A 89 4.49 -5.24 6.84
N VAL A 90 3.24 -5.14 7.31
CA VAL A 90 2.03 -5.04 6.48
C VAL A 90 1.28 -3.78 6.89
N VAL A 91 0.69 -3.07 5.93
CA VAL A 91 -0.15 -1.90 6.22
C VAL A 91 -1.37 -2.30 7.05
N THR A 92 -1.62 -1.55 8.10
CA THR A 92 -2.73 -1.76 9.03
C THR A 92 -3.93 -0.93 8.57
N MET A 93 -5.10 -1.57 8.50
CA MET A 93 -6.37 -0.86 8.34
C MET A 93 -6.87 -0.38 9.70
N GLU A 94 -7.20 0.90 9.80
CA GLU A 94 -7.68 1.54 11.02
C GLU A 94 -9.20 1.63 11.07
N ASP A 95 -9.83 1.90 9.92
CA ASP A 95 -11.28 2.10 9.84
C ASP A 95 -11.79 1.87 8.42
N VAL A 96 -13.12 1.74 8.27
CA VAL A 96 -13.78 1.62 6.97
C VAL A 96 -15.12 2.35 6.97
N PHE A 97 -15.35 3.17 5.95
CA PHE A 97 -16.63 3.83 5.71
C PHE A 97 -17.26 3.29 4.45
N ASP A 98 -18.49 2.81 4.57
CA ASP A 98 -19.22 2.18 3.48
C ASP A 98 -20.43 3.03 3.09
N THR A 99 -20.39 3.58 1.88
CA THR A 99 -21.46 4.43 1.33
C THR A 99 -22.18 3.71 0.20
N SER A 100 -23.28 4.25 -0.32
CA SER A 100 -24.01 3.59 -1.42
C SER A 100 -23.18 3.44 -2.70
N ASP A 101 -22.28 4.38 -3.00
CA ASP A 101 -21.50 4.44 -4.24
C ASP A 101 -20.03 4.06 -4.07
N SER A 102 -19.48 4.17 -2.85
CA SER A 102 -18.04 4.06 -2.62
C SER A 102 -17.70 3.40 -1.27
N LEU A 103 -16.54 2.75 -1.22
CA LEU A 103 -15.92 2.24 -0.01
C LEU A 103 -14.66 3.06 0.28
N TYR A 104 -14.49 3.50 1.53
CA TYR A 104 -13.34 4.27 1.99
C TYR A 104 -12.59 3.48 3.04
N ILE A 105 -11.36 3.07 2.72
CA ILE A 105 -10.50 2.28 3.60
C ILE A 105 -9.48 3.22 4.23
N VAL A 106 -9.55 3.39 5.56
CA VAL A 106 -8.58 4.18 6.32
C VAL A 106 -7.45 3.28 6.77
N MET A 107 -6.22 3.65 6.46
CA MET A 107 -5.02 2.87 6.70
C MET A 107 -3.94 3.73 7.37
N GLU A 108 -2.98 3.07 8.01
CA GLU A 108 -1.82 3.75 8.55
C GLU A 108 -1.06 4.51 7.44
N TYR A 109 -0.67 5.75 7.71
CA TYR A 109 0.16 6.52 6.80
C TYR A 109 1.64 6.15 6.95
N VAL A 110 2.28 5.80 5.84
CA VAL A 110 3.69 5.39 5.76
C VAL A 110 4.49 6.48 5.02
N SER A 111 5.32 7.24 5.75
CA SER A 111 5.82 8.54 5.29
C SER A 111 7.12 8.50 4.45
N GLY A 112 7.84 7.37 4.44
CA GLY A 112 9.08 7.22 3.70
C GLY A 112 8.91 7.03 2.19
N GLY A 113 7.68 6.85 1.72
CA GLY A 113 7.36 6.68 0.30
C GLY A 113 7.63 5.27 -0.23
N GLU A 114 7.54 5.11 -1.55
CA GLU A 114 7.67 3.83 -2.24
C GLU A 114 9.13 3.37 -2.37
N LEU A 115 9.35 2.06 -2.23
CA LEU A 115 10.63 1.42 -2.49
C LEU A 115 11.07 1.62 -3.95
N ALA A 116 10.13 1.60 -4.91
CA ALA A 116 10.40 1.89 -6.32
C ALA A 116 11.13 3.23 -6.52
N LYS A 117 10.68 4.28 -5.81
CA LYS A 117 11.30 5.60 -5.88
C LYS A 117 12.70 5.59 -5.27
N ARG A 118 12.87 4.91 -4.14
CA ARG A 118 14.18 4.74 -3.48
C ARG A 118 15.19 4.05 -4.41
N ILE A 119 14.81 2.95 -5.06
CA ILE A 119 15.66 2.23 -6.01
C ILE A 119 16.06 3.16 -7.17
N LYS A 120 15.11 3.91 -7.74
CA LYS A 120 15.38 4.88 -8.81
C LYS A 120 16.35 5.99 -8.38
N GLU A 121 16.24 6.48 -7.15
CA GLU A 121 17.08 7.57 -6.63
C GLU A 121 18.54 7.15 -6.43
N VAL A 122 18.81 5.92 -5.97
CA VAL A 122 20.19 5.46 -5.72
C VAL A 122 20.75 4.52 -6.78
N THR A 123 19.95 4.13 -7.78
CA THR A 123 20.28 3.15 -8.82
C THR A 123 20.47 1.72 -8.31
N ARG A 124 21.16 1.54 -7.17
CA ARG A 124 21.40 0.25 -6.51
C ARG A 124 21.43 0.43 -4.99
N LEU A 125 20.78 -0.46 -4.27
CA LEU A 125 20.88 -0.49 -2.80
C LEU A 125 22.17 -1.21 -2.39
N SER A 126 22.73 -0.81 -1.24
CA SER A 126 23.83 -1.59 -0.66
C SER A 126 23.35 -3.00 -0.32
N ASP A 127 24.23 -3.99 -0.40
CA ASP A 127 23.89 -5.39 -0.08
C ASP A 127 23.27 -5.52 1.33
N GLY A 128 23.74 -4.72 2.29
CA GLY A 128 23.18 -4.67 3.64
C GLY A 128 21.74 -4.11 3.69
N GLU A 129 21.46 -3.04 2.94
CA GLU A 129 20.12 -2.45 2.83
C GLU A 129 19.16 -3.42 2.10
N ALA A 130 19.59 -3.98 0.97
CA ALA A 130 18.83 -4.96 0.20
C ALA A 130 18.50 -6.20 1.04
N LYS A 131 19.48 -6.75 1.77
CA LYS A 131 19.28 -7.90 2.67
C LYS A 131 18.28 -7.60 3.78
N CYS A 132 18.35 -6.42 4.39
CA CYS A 132 17.43 -6.02 5.46
C CYS A 132 16.00 -5.89 4.94
N ILE A 133 15.79 -5.20 3.81
CA ILE A 133 14.48 -5.07 3.16
C ILE A 133 13.94 -6.44 2.79
N PHE A 134 14.75 -7.27 2.13
CA PHE A 134 14.35 -8.59 1.69
C PHE A 134 13.94 -9.48 2.86
N TYR A 135 14.69 -9.48 3.95
CA TYR A 135 14.34 -10.23 5.16
C TYR A 135 12.96 -9.82 5.71
N GLN A 136 12.68 -8.52 5.79
CA GLN A 136 11.39 -8.03 6.27
C GLN A 136 10.23 -8.42 5.33
N LEU A 137 10.47 -8.40 4.00
CA LEU A 137 9.48 -8.83 3.01
C LEU A 137 9.21 -10.34 3.09
N VAL A 138 10.23 -11.16 3.32
CA VAL A 138 10.07 -12.61 3.58
C VAL A 138 9.18 -12.83 4.81
N LEU A 139 9.40 -12.10 5.91
CA LEU A 139 8.56 -12.19 7.10
C LEU A 139 7.11 -11.77 6.83
N ALA A 140 6.91 -10.68 6.07
CA ALA A 140 5.59 -10.22 5.68
C ALA A 140 4.84 -11.28 4.86
N LEU A 141 5.49 -11.86 3.84
CA LEU A 141 4.88 -12.89 3.00
C LEU A 141 4.62 -14.17 3.76
N GLN A 142 5.55 -14.61 4.62
CA GLN A 142 5.34 -15.78 5.48
C GLN A 142 4.07 -15.60 6.32
N TYR A 143 3.89 -14.42 6.90
CA TYR A 143 2.68 -14.08 7.65
C TYR A 143 1.41 -14.13 6.79
N LEU A 144 1.44 -13.50 5.61
CA LEU A 144 0.30 -13.51 4.67
C LEU A 144 -0.08 -14.94 4.27
N HIS A 145 0.92 -15.76 3.91
CA HIS A 145 0.70 -17.15 3.49
C HIS A 145 0.17 -18.01 4.64
N LEU A 146 0.62 -17.79 5.88
CA LEU A 146 0.06 -18.45 7.07
C LEU A 146 -1.41 -18.06 7.30
N LYS A 147 -1.77 -16.81 6.97
CA LYS A 147 -3.17 -16.32 6.95
C LYS A 147 -3.95 -16.75 5.71
N ARG A 148 -3.36 -17.60 4.86
CA ARG A 148 -3.93 -18.04 3.57
C ARG A 148 -4.27 -16.86 2.67
N VAL A 149 -3.43 -15.83 2.63
CA VAL A 149 -3.56 -14.68 1.72
C VAL A 149 -2.42 -14.73 0.71
N ALA A 150 -2.75 -14.75 -0.58
CA ALA A 150 -1.79 -14.48 -1.65
C ALA A 150 -1.88 -12.99 -2.04
N HIS A 151 -0.74 -12.31 -2.17
CA HIS A 151 -0.70 -10.88 -2.52
C HIS A 151 -0.94 -10.65 -4.02
N ARG A 152 -0.28 -11.41 -4.88
CA ARG A 152 -0.47 -11.48 -6.35
C ARG A 152 -0.09 -10.24 -7.16
N ASP A 153 0.26 -9.13 -6.52
CA ASP A 153 0.86 -7.96 -7.20
C ASP A 153 2.02 -7.38 -6.37
N LEU A 154 2.91 -8.24 -5.89
CA LEU A 154 4.07 -7.79 -5.12
C LEU A 154 5.10 -7.15 -6.08
N LYS A 155 5.43 -5.90 -5.82
CA LYS A 155 6.36 -5.09 -6.61
C LYS A 155 6.89 -3.92 -5.78
N PRO A 156 8.00 -3.27 -6.17
CA PRO A 156 8.57 -2.16 -5.40
C PRO A 156 7.63 -0.97 -5.18
N GLU A 157 6.63 -0.76 -6.05
CA GLU A 157 5.59 0.28 -5.88
C GLU A 157 4.63 -0.03 -4.72
N ASN A 158 4.40 -1.32 -4.44
CA ASN A 158 3.50 -1.80 -3.38
C ASN A 158 4.26 -2.08 -2.06
N VAL A 159 5.49 -1.59 -1.93
CA VAL A 159 6.29 -1.64 -0.71
C VAL A 159 6.65 -0.23 -0.29
N LEU A 160 6.14 0.17 0.87
CA LEU A 160 6.36 1.48 1.45
C LEU A 160 7.44 1.42 2.53
N LEU A 161 8.16 2.52 2.72
CA LEU A 161 9.19 2.66 3.76
C LEU A 161 8.65 3.51 4.90
N MET A 162 8.77 3.07 6.15
CA MET A 162 8.32 3.86 7.32
C MET A 162 9.07 5.18 7.48
N SER A 163 10.32 5.25 7.03
CA SER A 163 11.16 6.45 7.11
C SER A 163 12.11 6.52 5.93
N LYS A 164 12.52 7.75 5.59
CA LYS A 164 13.62 8.00 4.65
C LYS A 164 15.01 7.82 5.28
N SER A 165 15.08 7.64 6.60
CA SER A 165 16.33 7.45 7.36
C SER A 165 17.23 6.40 6.72
N GLN A 166 18.51 6.72 6.50
CA GLN A 166 19.52 5.80 5.98
C GLN A 166 19.84 4.66 6.96
N ASN A 167 19.40 4.77 8.22
CA ASN A 167 19.58 3.74 9.23
C ASN A 167 18.64 2.56 8.95
N CYS A 168 19.21 1.38 8.66
CA CYS A 168 18.44 0.18 8.35
C CYS A 168 17.53 -0.28 9.51
N ASN A 169 17.90 0.03 10.76
CA ASN A 169 17.09 -0.30 11.93
C ASN A 169 15.83 0.57 12.07
N GLU A 170 15.80 1.72 11.40
CA GLU A 170 14.66 2.65 11.38
C GLU A 170 13.82 2.51 10.10
N ARG A 171 14.26 1.68 9.15
CA ARG A 171 13.65 1.51 7.84
C ARG A 171 12.82 0.23 7.78
N LEU A 172 11.74 0.23 8.56
CA LEU A 172 10.72 -0.81 8.49
C LEU A 172 9.97 -0.70 7.15
N VAL A 173 9.78 -1.81 6.45
CA VAL A 173 8.98 -1.87 5.22
C VAL A 173 7.53 -2.19 5.54
N LYS A 174 6.61 -1.72 4.69
CA LYS A 174 5.18 -1.99 4.78
C LYS A 174 4.69 -2.45 3.42
N VAL A 175 4.27 -3.71 3.32
CA VAL A 175 3.55 -4.22 2.15
C VAL A 175 2.17 -3.55 2.13
N SER A 176 1.80 -2.98 0.99
CA SER A 176 0.56 -2.24 0.76
C SER A 176 -0.15 -2.71 -0.50
N ASP A 177 -1.35 -2.16 -0.74
CA ASP A 177 -2.22 -2.43 -1.90
C ASP A 177 -2.66 -3.89 -2.08
N PHE A 178 -3.69 -4.27 -1.33
CA PHE A 178 -4.26 -5.61 -1.34
C PHE A 178 -5.41 -5.76 -2.35
N GLY A 179 -5.52 -4.85 -3.32
CA GLY A 179 -6.61 -4.81 -4.31
C GLY A 179 -6.69 -6.05 -5.21
N LEU A 180 -5.56 -6.75 -5.41
CA LEU A 180 -5.48 -8.02 -6.17
C LEU A 180 -5.33 -9.27 -5.30
N SER A 181 -5.18 -9.07 -3.99
CA SER A 181 -4.98 -10.14 -3.03
C SER A 181 -6.20 -11.06 -2.95
N LYS A 182 -5.99 -12.33 -2.63
CA LYS A 182 -7.08 -13.30 -2.53
C LYS A 182 -6.82 -14.30 -1.40
N LEU A 183 -7.91 -14.70 -0.74
CA LEU A 183 -7.91 -15.80 0.22
C LEU A 183 -7.71 -17.12 -0.55
N ILE A 184 -6.71 -17.88 -0.12
CA ILE A 184 -6.37 -19.21 -0.61
C ILE A 184 -7.23 -20.21 0.17
N ASP A 185 -8.37 -20.59 -0.40
CA ASP A 185 -9.13 -21.75 0.02
C ASP A 185 -8.73 -23.02 -0.77
N THR A 186 -8.94 -24.17 -0.17
CA THR A 186 -8.64 -25.51 -0.71
C THR A 186 -9.27 -25.80 -2.07
N ASN A 187 -10.33 -25.07 -2.45
CA ASN A 187 -11.03 -25.16 -3.73
C ASN A 187 -11.02 -23.84 -4.54
N THR A 188 -10.24 -22.83 -4.16
CA THR A 188 -10.22 -21.57 -4.92
C THR A 188 -9.38 -21.66 -6.18
N ASP A 189 -10.07 -21.67 -7.31
CA ASP A 189 -9.52 -21.36 -8.62
C ASP A 189 -8.97 -19.92 -8.65
N LEU A 190 -7.65 -19.77 -8.76
CA LEU A 190 -6.99 -18.48 -9.02
C LEU A 190 -6.91 -18.22 -10.53
N LYS A 191 -8.06 -18.30 -11.21
CA LYS A 191 -8.18 -18.27 -12.69
C LYS A 191 -8.03 -16.89 -13.36
N THR A 192 -7.43 -15.91 -12.69
CA THR A 192 -7.44 -14.51 -13.16
C THR A 192 -6.03 -14.02 -13.45
N MET A 193 -5.75 -13.69 -14.71
CA MET A 193 -4.58 -12.90 -15.08
C MET A 193 -4.67 -11.53 -14.42
N CYS A 194 -3.82 -11.27 -13.43
CA CYS A 194 -3.66 -9.98 -12.79
C CYS A 194 -2.24 -9.86 -12.24
N GLY A 195 -1.75 -8.64 -12.13
CA GLY A 195 -0.38 -8.33 -11.73
C GLY A 195 0.37 -7.55 -12.82
N THR A 196 1.54 -7.05 -12.45
CA THR A 196 2.40 -6.31 -13.39
C THR A 196 3.28 -7.31 -14.18
N PRO A 197 3.23 -7.33 -15.53
CA PRO A 197 3.80 -8.44 -16.34
C PRO A 197 5.26 -8.79 -16.03
N VAL A 198 6.09 -7.78 -15.73
CA VAL A 198 7.53 -7.96 -15.45
C VAL A 198 7.79 -8.74 -14.16
N TYR A 199 6.87 -8.72 -13.20
CA TYR A 199 7.00 -9.41 -11.89
C TYR A 199 6.22 -10.72 -11.84
N THR A 200 5.60 -11.11 -12.95
CA THR A 200 4.68 -12.24 -13.04
C THR A 200 5.46 -13.53 -13.27
N ALA A 201 5.14 -14.56 -12.47
CA ALA A 201 5.79 -15.86 -12.56
C ALA A 201 5.47 -16.57 -13.90
N PRO A 202 6.43 -17.30 -14.50
CA PRO A 202 6.29 -17.90 -15.82
C PRO A 202 5.10 -18.86 -15.93
N GLU A 203 4.75 -19.53 -14.83
CA GLU A 203 3.61 -20.45 -14.77
C GLU A 203 2.24 -19.74 -14.93
N ILE A 204 2.10 -18.49 -14.46
CA ILE A 204 0.91 -17.66 -14.72
C ILE A 204 0.79 -17.37 -16.22
N LEU A 205 1.91 -17.07 -16.89
CA LEU A 205 1.97 -16.76 -18.31
C LEU A 205 1.71 -18.00 -19.18
N MET A 206 2.28 -19.14 -18.78
CA MET A 206 2.19 -20.41 -19.51
C MET A 206 0.82 -21.06 -19.45
N THR A 207 0.07 -20.86 -18.37
CA THR A 207 -1.29 -21.42 -18.23
C THR A 207 -2.40 -20.46 -18.65
N GLN A 208 -2.08 -19.28 -19.20
CA GLN A 208 -3.09 -18.23 -19.47
C GLN A 208 -3.99 -17.94 -18.24
N GLY A 209 -3.43 -18.09 -17.04
CA GLY A 209 -4.19 -17.99 -15.79
C GLY A 209 -5.14 -19.16 -15.51
N THR A 210 -4.95 -20.38 -16.04
CA THR A 210 -5.77 -21.56 -15.72
C THR A 210 -5.12 -22.55 -14.75
N GLY A 211 -3.91 -22.26 -14.26
CA GLY A 211 -3.17 -23.14 -13.34
C GLY A 211 -3.46 -22.95 -11.85
N PHE A 212 -3.21 -24.00 -11.06
CA PHE A 212 -3.33 -24.02 -9.60
C PHE A 212 -2.11 -23.36 -8.95
N TYR A 213 -2.14 -22.04 -8.73
CA TYR A 213 -1.05 -21.33 -8.05
C TYR A 213 -1.55 -20.80 -6.72
N THR A 214 -0.87 -21.14 -5.64
CA THR A 214 -1.31 -20.73 -4.30
C THR A 214 -0.55 -19.50 -3.83
N HIS A 215 0.69 -19.71 -3.37
CA HIS A 215 1.54 -18.68 -2.77
C HIS A 215 2.91 -18.57 -3.44
N GLN A 216 3.27 -19.52 -4.33
CA GLN A 216 4.56 -19.55 -5.01
C GLN A 216 4.78 -18.32 -5.90
N VAL A 217 3.70 -17.72 -6.42
CA VAL A 217 3.76 -16.53 -7.29
C VAL A 217 4.33 -15.32 -6.56
N ASP A 218 4.04 -15.18 -5.27
CA ASP A 218 4.60 -14.10 -4.45
C ASP A 218 6.10 -14.32 -4.21
N VAL A 219 6.55 -15.58 -4.12
CA VAL A 219 7.97 -15.94 -3.97
C VAL A 219 8.76 -15.60 -5.24
N TRP A 220 8.17 -15.82 -6.41
CA TRP A 220 8.77 -15.37 -7.68
C TRP A 220 8.92 -13.85 -7.72
N SER A 221 7.84 -13.12 -7.45
CA SER A 221 7.87 -11.65 -7.44
C SER A 221 8.90 -11.12 -6.43
N LEU A 222 9.05 -11.78 -5.28
CA LEU A 222 10.08 -11.46 -4.29
C LEU A 222 11.51 -11.63 -4.86
N GLY A 223 11.76 -12.69 -5.63
CA GLY A 223 13.04 -12.90 -6.32
C GLY A 223 13.34 -11.79 -7.34
N VAL A 224 12.35 -11.39 -8.14
CA VAL A 224 12.48 -10.25 -9.07
C VAL A 224 12.78 -8.95 -8.32
N MET A 225 12.11 -8.71 -7.20
CA MET A 225 12.37 -7.53 -6.37
C MET A 225 13.78 -7.51 -5.80
N LEU A 226 14.31 -8.65 -5.33
CA LEU A 226 15.69 -8.73 -4.86
C LEU A 226 16.66 -8.38 -5.98
N PHE A 227 16.44 -8.93 -7.18
CA PHE A 227 17.26 -8.60 -8.34
C PHE A 227 17.27 -7.10 -8.65
N LEU A 228 16.11 -6.43 -8.58
CA LEU A 228 16.03 -4.97 -8.79
C LEU A 228 16.62 -4.12 -7.67
N CYS A 229 16.75 -4.68 -6.46
CA CYS A 229 17.40 -3.99 -5.34
C CYS A 229 18.93 -3.99 -5.46
N LEU A 230 19.48 -4.98 -6.17
CA LEU A 230 20.92 -5.22 -6.39
C LEU A 230 21.42 -4.60 -7.70
#